data_AF-B9TLG0-F1
#
_entry.id   AF-B9TLG0-F1
#
_cell.length_a   1.000
_cell.length_b   1.000
_cell.length_c   1.000
_cell.angle_alpha   90.00
_cell.angle_beta   90.00
_cell.angle_gamma   90.00
#
_symmetry.space_group_name_H-M   'P 1'
#
loop_
_entity.id
_entity.type
_entity.pdbx_description
1 polymer ?
#
loop_
_entity_poly.entity_id
_entity_poly.type
_entity_poly.pdbx_seq_one_letter_code
_entity_poly.pdbx_strand_id
1 'polypeptide(L)'
;MQKVICIHPDDSMLVALTDLAPGDVVTWNGENILVSTPVKTKHKLARRAFAEGDLLTMYGVVVGKATQPIRKGEAVTTDNLAHYASEVEIGESKPYTWTPPDVSDLQDATFDGVVRADGRVGTANYWLIFPLVFCENRNVEHLRNALEGPLGYATNDLASLTFQLLGEDMEAPKPVVRPFPNVDGVRIITHNGGCGGTRADARSLCKILAAYADHPN
;
A
#
# COMPACT_ATOMS: atom_id res chain seq x y z
N MET A 1 -21.28 19.03 9.95
CA MET A 1 -20.50 18.02 9.21
C MET A 1 -19.37 18.75 8.49
N GLN A 2 -18.13 18.28 8.58
CA GLN A 2 -16.99 18.93 7.95
C GLN A 2 -17.05 18.75 6.43
N LYS A 3 -17.10 19.85 5.66
CA LYS A 3 -17.22 19.84 4.18
C LYS A 3 -15.87 19.87 3.47
N VAL A 4 -14.81 20.25 4.18
CA VAL A 4 -13.45 20.43 3.64
C VAL A 4 -12.42 19.91 4.62
N ILE A 5 -11.30 19.42 4.13
CA ILE A 5 -10.15 18.97 4.93
C ILE A 5 -8.89 19.70 4.50
N CYS A 6 -8.02 19.99 5.47
CA CYS A 6 -6.65 20.45 5.26
C CYS A 6 -5.74 19.29 5.65
N ILE A 7 -4.87 18.85 4.76
CA ILE A 7 -4.09 17.63 4.99
C ILE A 7 -2.89 17.93 5.88
N HIS A 8 -2.20 19.04 5.61
CA HIS A 8 -1.13 19.57 6.43
C HIS A 8 -1.49 20.98 6.94
N PRO A 9 -1.16 21.37 8.18
CA PRO A 9 -1.47 22.71 8.72
C PRO A 9 -1.02 23.89 7.83
N ASP A 10 0.09 23.69 7.12
CA ASP A 10 0.72 24.68 6.22
C ASP A 10 0.17 24.65 4.78
N ASP A 11 -0.85 23.84 4.50
CA ASP A 11 -1.44 23.79 3.18
C ASP A 11 -2.17 25.10 2.85
N SER A 12 -1.88 25.60 1.65
CA SER A 12 -2.49 26.80 1.08
C SER A 12 -3.81 26.48 0.35
N MET A 13 -4.14 25.20 0.23
CA MET A 13 -5.35 24.68 -0.39
C MET A 13 -6.09 23.75 0.58
N LEU A 14 -7.40 23.66 0.42
CA LEU A 14 -8.24 22.69 1.10
C LEU A 14 -8.76 21.66 0.09
N VAL A 15 -9.10 20.45 0.55
CA VAL A 15 -9.74 19.41 -0.27
C VAL A 15 -11.22 19.33 0.09
N ALA A 16 -12.09 19.38 -0.91
CA ALA A 16 -13.53 19.23 -0.73
C ALA A 16 -13.91 17.77 -0.43
N LEU A 17 -14.65 17.55 0.66
CA LEU A 17 -15.18 16.24 1.05
C LEU A 17 -16.56 15.95 0.42
N THR A 18 -17.21 16.99 -0.11
CA THR A 18 -18.47 16.94 -0.84
C THR A 18 -18.40 17.91 -2.04
N ASP A 19 -19.39 17.87 -2.92
CA ASP A 19 -19.53 18.90 -3.94
C ASP A 19 -19.91 20.24 -3.27
N LEU A 20 -19.32 21.33 -3.73
CA LEU A 20 -19.53 22.68 -3.24
C LEU A 20 -19.98 23.58 -4.39
N ALA A 21 -21.08 24.29 -4.17
CA ALA A 21 -21.62 25.24 -5.13
C ALA A 21 -21.09 26.65 -4.85
N PRO A 22 -21.02 27.53 -5.87
CA PRO A 22 -20.81 28.95 -5.64
C PRO A 22 -21.82 29.52 -4.64
N GLY A 23 -21.35 30.30 -3.67
CA GLY A 23 -22.17 30.83 -2.58
C GLY A 23 -22.19 29.97 -1.32
N ASP A 24 -21.73 28.71 -1.38
CA ASP A 24 -21.52 27.91 -0.18
C ASP A 24 -20.47 28.56 0.73
N VAL A 25 -20.68 28.46 2.04
CA VAL A 25 -19.68 28.83 3.03
C VAL A 25 -19.15 27.57 3.68
N VAL A 26 -17.83 27.38 3.61
CA VAL A 26 -17.13 26.32 4.33
C VAL A 26 -16.32 26.92 5.46
N THR A 27 -16.31 26.25 6.61
CA THR A 27 -15.57 26.69 7.80
C THR A 27 -14.39 25.78 8.02
N TRP A 28 -13.20 26.36 8.20
CA TRP A 28 -11.99 25.65 8.54
C TRP A 28 -11.17 26.48 9.54
N ASN A 29 -10.73 25.87 10.66
CA ASN A 29 -10.08 26.57 11.79
C ASN A 29 -10.77 27.86 12.25
N GLY A 30 -12.12 27.85 12.27
CA GLY A 30 -12.93 29.02 12.66
C GLY A 30 -13.01 30.12 11.60
N GLU A 31 -12.30 29.99 10.47
CA GLU A 31 -12.37 30.92 9.34
C GLU A 31 -13.45 30.47 8.35
N ASN A 32 -14.33 31.40 7.95
CA ASN A 32 -15.31 31.18 6.90
C ASN A 32 -14.71 31.51 5.53
N ILE A 33 -14.92 30.60 4.58
CA ILE A 33 -14.47 30.72 3.20
C ILE A 33 -15.69 30.60 2.31
N LEU A 34 -15.99 31.66 1.58
CA LEU A 34 -17.04 31.67 0.56
C LEU A 34 -16.51 30.98 -0.70
N VAL A 35 -17.20 29.94 -1.14
CA VAL A 35 -16.90 29.22 -2.37
C VAL A 35 -17.32 30.10 -3.55
N SER A 36 -16.35 30.42 -4.42
CA SER A 36 -16.56 31.38 -5.52
C SER A 36 -16.83 30.71 -6.87
N THR A 37 -16.39 29.46 -7.04
CA THR A 37 -16.62 28.62 -8.23
C THR A 37 -17.01 27.21 -7.80
N PRO A 38 -17.68 26.40 -8.64
CA PRO A 38 -18.06 25.05 -8.25
C PRO A 38 -16.81 24.19 -8.00
N VAL A 39 -16.78 23.49 -6.85
CA VAL A 39 -15.69 22.58 -6.47
C VAL A 39 -16.28 21.19 -6.28
N LYS A 40 -15.89 20.25 -7.13
CA LYS A 40 -16.33 18.85 -6.98
C LYS A 40 -15.64 18.19 -5.79
N THR A 41 -16.28 17.16 -5.24
CA THR A 41 -15.70 16.26 -4.24
C THR A 41 -14.30 15.81 -4.68
N LYS A 42 -13.36 15.75 -3.74
CA LYS A 42 -11.92 15.47 -3.94
C LYS A 42 -11.11 16.54 -4.69
N HIS A 43 -11.74 17.61 -5.19
CA HIS A 43 -11.02 18.73 -5.79
C HIS A 43 -10.59 19.75 -4.74
N LYS A 44 -9.68 20.63 -5.15
CA LYS A 44 -9.05 21.60 -4.26
C LYS A 44 -9.75 22.95 -4.37
N LEU A 45 -9.80 23.68 -3.26
CA LEU A 45 -10.16 25.09 -3.23
C LEU A 45 -9.07 25.91 -2.56
N ALA A 46 -8.89 27.13 -3.03
CA ALA A 46 -7.90 28.06 -2.54
C ALA A 46 -8.29 28.59 -1.15
N ARG A 47 -7.41 28.42 -0.15
CA ARG A 47 -7.66 28.91 1.22
C ARG A 47 -7.55 30.44 1.34
N ARG A 48 -6.73 31.03 0.48
CA ARG A 48 -6.50 32.48 0.35
C ARG A 48 -6.47 32.87 -1.13
N ALA A 49 -6.38 34.16 -1.42
CA ALA A 49 -6.10 34.61 -2.78
C ALA A 49 -4.63 34.36 -3.13
N PHE A 50 -4.38 34.09 -4.41
CA PHE A 50 -3.06 33.90 -5.02
C PHE A 50 -2.93 34.79 -6.25
N ALA A 51 -1.80 35.46 -6.40
CA ALA A 51 -1.44 36.13 -7.64
C ALA A 51 -0.90 35.12 -8.65
N GLU A 52 -0.86 35.51 -9.92
CA GLU A 52 -0.10 34.73 -10.92
C GLU A 52 1.35 34.59 -10.48
N GLY A 53 1.86 33.37 -10.56
CA GLY A 53 3.21 33.02 -10.13
C GLY A 53 3.36 32.69 -8.64
N ASP A 54 2.32 32.83 -7.82
CA ASP A 54 2.37 32.37 -6.43
C ASP A 54 2.50 30.85 -6.35
N LEU A 55 3.20 30.37 -5.33
CA LEU A 55 3.33 28.94 -5.04
C LEU A 55 2.15 28.45 -4.18
N LEU A 56 1.63 27.27 -4.54
CA LEU A 56 0.59 26.59 -3.80
C LEU A 56 1.12 25.31 -3.17
N THR A 57 0.72 25.06 -1.92
CA THR A 57 1.17 23.94 -1.11
C THR A 57 0.07 22.92 -0.85
N MET A 58 0.45 21.64 -0.84
CA MET A 58 -0.38 20.52 -0.44
C MET A 58 0.50 19.44 0.20
N TYR A 59 0.03 18.77 1.25
CA TYR A 59 0.83 17.85 2.04
C TYR A 59 2.07 18.50 2.70
N GLY A 60 2.02 19.81 2.95
CA GLY A 60 3.13 20.58 3.53
C GLY A 60 4.27 20.90 2.56
N VAL A 61 4.11 20.60 1.26
CA VAL A 61 5.12 20.87 0.22
C VAL A 61 4.53 21.67 -0.93
N VAL A 62 5.38 22.37 -1.67
CA VAL A 62 4.96 23.06 -2.90
C VAL A 62 4.63 22.03 -3.97
N VAL A 63 3.46 22.16 -4.58
CA VAL A 63 2.98 21.24 -5.63
C VAL A 63 2.75 21.92 -6.97
N GLY A 64 2.63 23.25 -6.96
CA GLY A 64 2.32 24.01 -8.17
C GLY A 64 2.51 25.51 -8.02
N LYS A 65 2.49 26.17 -9.16
CA LYS A 65 2.59 27.61 -9.33
C LYS A 65 1.34 28.11 -10.06
N ALA A 66 0.69 29.14 -9.54
CA ALA A 66 -0.49 29.73 -10.16
C ALA A 66 -0.14 30.25 -11.56
N THR A 67 -0.91 29.87 -12.57
CA THR A 67 -0.76 30.36 -13.96
C THR A 67 -1.56 31.62 -14.23
N GLN A 68 -2.45 31.96 -13.32
CA GLN A 68 -3.30 33.16 -13.34
C GLN A 68 -3.72 33.48 -11.90
N PRO A 69 -4.28 34.67 -11.60
CA PRO A 69 -4.80 34.97 -10.27
C PRO A 69 -5.91 33.99 -9.85
N ILE A 70 -5.83 33.46 -8.63
CA ILE A 70 -6.83 32.55 -8.03
C ILE A 70 -7.45 33.23 -6.81
N ARG A 71 -8.78 33.37 -6.77
CA ARG A 71 -9.48 33.99 -5.64
C ARG A 71 -9.56 33.03 -4.46
N LYS A 72 -9.68 33.59 -3.25
CA LYS A 72 -10.04 32.80 -2.07
C LYS A 72 -11.37 32.07 -2.32
N GLY A 73 -11.40 30.78 -2.00
CA GLY A 73 -12.55 29.90 -2.20
C GLY A 73 -12.81 29.48 -3.65
N GLU A 74 -11.91 29.81 -4.57
CA GLU A 74 -11.96 29.35 -5.96
C GLU A 74 -11.42 27.91 -6.08
N ALA A 75 -12.01 27.12 -6.96
CA ALA A 75 -11.48 25.83 -7.37
C ALA A 75 -10.06 25.96 -7.94
N VAL A 76 -9.13 25.14 -7.45
CA VAL A 76 -7.80 25.00 -8.02
C VAL A 76 -7.79 23.78 -8.94
N THR A 77 -7.58 24.01 -10.23
CA THR A 77 -7.61 23.01 -11.31
C THR A 77 -6.31 23.06 -12.12
N THR A 78 -6.18 22.20 -13.11
CA THR A 78 -5.06 22.25 -14.07
C THR A 78 -5.07 23.49 -14.96
N ASP A 79 -6.18 24.24 -14.99
CA ASP A 79 -6.30 25.44 -15.82
C ASP A 79 -5.60 26.64 -15.16
N ASN A 80 -5.66 26.71 -13.82
CA ASN A 80 -5.12 27.82 -13.04
C ASN A 80 -3.87 27.46 -12.22
N LEU A 81 -3.42 26.20 -12.28
CA LEU A 81 -2.22 25.72 -11.60
C LEU A 81 -1.36 24.87 -12.54
N ALA A 82 -0.10 25.26 -12.71
CA ALA A 82 0.91 24.42 -13.34
C ALA A 82 1.71 23.67 -12.27
N HIS A 83 2.11 22.44 -12.56
CA HIS A 83 3.01 21.70 -11.69
C HIS A 83 4.32 22.46 -11.50
N TYR A 84 4.79 22.51 -10.26
CA TYR A 84 6.06 23.13 -9.90
C TYR A 84 6.69 22.32 -8.78
N ALA A 85 7.91 21.86 -9.01
CA ALA A 85 8.78 21.32 -7.98
C ALA A 85 9.81 22.40 -7.62
N SER A 86 10.13 22.53 -6.34
CA SER A 86 11.20 23.42 -5.90
C SER A 86 12.54 22.97 -6.50
N GLU A 87 13.44 23.92 -6.75
CA GLU A 87 14.79 23.58 -7.20
C GLU A 87 15.48 22.67 -6.18
N VAL A 88 16.16 21.64 -6.68
CA VAL A 88 16.89 20.69 -5.84
C VAL A 88 18.17 21.37 -5.38
N GLU A 89 18.19 21.86 -4.15
CA GLU A 89 19.43 22.29 -3.50
C GLU A 89 20.26 21.06 -3.14
N ILE A 90 21.33 20.80 -3.90
CA ILE A 90 22.36 19.81 -3.55
C ILE A 90 23.31 20.47 -2.54
N GLY A 91 22.77 20.81 -1.38
CA GLY A 91 23.47 21.36 -0.20
C GLY A 91 22.98 20.65 1.06
N GLU A 92 23.68 20.83 2.19
CA GLU A 92 23.36 20.16 3.46
C GLU A 92 21.85 20.10 3.69
N SER A 93 21.31 18.88 3.68
CA SER A 93 19.89 18.63 3.96
C SER A 93 19.53 19.39 5.22
N LYS A 94 18.57 20.32 5.13
CA LYS A 94 18.03 20.99 6.31
C LYS A 94 17.72 19.90 7.33
N PRO A 95 18.17 20.02 8.59
CA PRO A 95 18.01 18.96 9.57
C PRO A 95 16.53 18.61 9.70
N TYR A 96 16.13 17.48 9.13
CA TYR A 96 14.78 16.96 9.22
C TYR A 96 14.67 16.21 10.55
N THR A 97 13.83 16.72 11.43
CA THR A 97 13.50 16.03 12.68
C THR A 97 12.21 15.26 12.47
N TRP A 98 12.34 13.94 12.30
CA TRP A 98 11.17 13.06 12.30
C TRP A 98 10.55 13.04 13.69
N THR A 99 9.26 13.31 13.78
CA THR A 99 8.51 13.16 15.03
C THR A 99 7.78 11.81 14.97
N PRO A 100 8.16 10.81 15.77
CA PRO A 100 7.44 9.55 15.83
C PRO A 100 5.97 9.78 16.19
N PRO A 101 5.04 9.02 15.60
CA PRO A 101 3.67 8.99 16.11
C PRO A 101 3.68 8.46 17.55
N ASP A 102 2.73 8.91 18.36
CA ASP A 102 2.52 8.36 19.69
C ASP A 102 2.00 6.93 19.58
N VAL A 103 2.75 5.99 20.17
CA VAL A 103 2.43 4.55 20.20
C VAL A 103 2.13 4.08 21.62
N SER A 104 1.89 4.98 22.57
CA SER A 104 1.64 4.65 23.97
C SER A 104 0.50 3.65 24.14
N ASP A 105 -0.57 3.78 23.35
CA ASP A 105 -1.73 2.87 23.35
C ASP A 105 -1.38 1.43 22.92
N LEU A 106 -0.25 1.24 22.23
CA LEU A 106 0.20 -0.05 21.71
C LEU A 106 1.40 -0.61 22.49
N GLN A 107 1.84 0.06 23.56
CA GLN A 107 3.06 -0.32 24.27
C GLN A 107 2.98 -1.73 24.87
N ASP A 108 1.80 -2.12 25.35
CA ASP A 108 1.54 -3.44 25.93
C ASP A 108 0.79 -4.37 24.97
N ALA A 109 0.66 -3.99 23.69
CA ALA A 109 -0.05 -4.80 22.71
C ALA A 109 0.73 -6.08 22.39
N THR A 110 0.08 -7.22 22.56
CA THR A 110 0.63 -8.55 22.25
C THR A 110 -0.18 -9.24 21.17
N PHE A 111 0.44 -10.19 20.46
CA PHE A 111 -0.25 -11.09 19.54
C PHE A 111 0.28 -12.52 19.71
N ASP A 112 -0.55 -13.51 19.38
CA ASP A 112 -0.16 -14.91 19.39
C ASP A 112 0.74 -15.20 18.18
N GLY A 113 2.04 -15.24 18.42
CA GLY A 113 3.06 -15.44 17.39
C GLY A 113 3.87 -16.72 17.55
N VAL A 114 4.53 -17.12 16.47
CA VAL A 114 5.39 -18.32 16.42
C VAL A 114 6.82 -17.90 16.73
N VAL A 115 7.27 -18.13 17.96
CA VAL A 115 8.62 -17.76 18.42
C VAL A 115 9.67 -18.68 17.78
N ARG A 116 10.67 -18.11 17.11
CA ARG A 116 11.79 -18.81 16.50
C ARG A 116 12.97 -18.93 17.46
N ALA A 117 13.88 -19.86 17.17
CA ALA A 117 15.04 -20.13 18.02
C ALA A 117 16.00 -18.94 18.19
N ASP A 118 15.98 -17.99 17.25
CA ASP A 118 16.74 -16.74 17.29
C ASP A 118 16.00 -15.57 17.97
N GLY A 119 14.79 -15.82 18.50
CA GLY A 119 13.97 -14.83 19.19
C GLY A 119 13.05 -14.00 18.28
N ARG A 120 13.15 -14.11 16.95
CA ARG A 120 12.17 -13.47 16.04
C ARG A 120 10.81 -14.17 16.14
N VAL A 121 9.75 -13.46 15.81
CA VAL A 121 8.37 -13.96 15.95
C VAL A 121 7.67 -13.91 14.60
N GLY A 122 7.17 -15.06 14.15
CA GLY A 122 6.34 -15.18 12.96
C GLY A 122 4.86 -14.96 13.27
N THR A 123 4.12 -14.49 12.26
CA THR A 123 2.65 -14.40 12.29
C THR A 123 1.97 -15.65 11.73
N ALA A 124 2.76 -16.57 11.16
CA ALA A 124 2.33 -17.87 10.64
C ALA A 124 3.51 -18.85 10.70
N ASN A 125 3.22 -20.14 10.52
CA ASN A 125 4.22 -21.20 10.42
C ASN A 125 4.05 -21.97 9.11
N TYR A 126 4.89 -21.66 8.12
CA TYR A 126 4.86 -22.28 6.81
C TYR A 126 6.02 -23.26 6.59
N TRP A 127 5.74 -24.30 5.81
CA TRP A 127 6.80 -25.05 5.16
C TRP A 127 7.14 -24.39 3.83
N LEU A 128 8.31 -23.78 3.77
CA LEU A 128 8.82 -23.15 2.58
C LEU A 128 9.64 -24.15 1.75
N ILE A 129 9.30 -24.29 0.47
CA ILE A 129 10.00 -25.12 -0.50
C ILE A 129 10.33 -24.25 -1.72
N PHE A 130 11.59 -24.14 -2.07
CA PHE A 130 12.02 -23.47 -3.30
C PHE A 130 13.20 -24.22 -3.93
N PRO A 131 13.29 -24.24 -5.26
CA PRO A 131 14.45 -24.81 -5.94
C PRO A 131 15.62 -23.82 -5.88
N LEU A 132 16.84 -24.32 -6.06
CA LEU A 132 18.03 -23.47 -6.23
C LEU A 132 18.32 -23.14 -7.70
N VAL A 133 17.70 -23.87 -8.63
CA VAL A 133 17.83 -23.71 -10.07
C VAL A 133 16.47 -23.87 -10.75
N PHE A 134 16.17 -23.05 -11.75
CA PHE A 134 14.84 -23.04 -12.39
C PHE A 134 14.44 -24.39 -13.03
N CYS A 135 15.40 -25.24 -13.44
CA CYS A 135 15.09 -26.56 -14.01
C CYS A 135 14.27 -27.43 -13.05
N GLU A 136 14.38 -27.18 -11.75
CA GLU A 136 13.66 -27.90 -10.69
C GLU A 136 12.28 -27.28 -10.38
N ASN A 137 11.88 -26.18 -11.04
CA ASN A 137 10.56 -25.57 -10.86
C ASN A 137 9.44 -26.60 -11.06
N ARG A 138 9.55 -27.44 -12.09
CA ARG A 138 8.56 -28.48 -12.36
C ARG A 138 8.47 -29.49 -11.20
N ASN A 139 9.61 -29.87 -10.62
CA ASN A 139 9.65 -30.83 -9.53
C ASN A 139 9.04 -30.26 -8.24
N VAL A 140 9.34 -29.00 -7.90
CA VAL A 140 8.70 -28.35 -6.74
C VAL A 140 7.20 -28.13 -6.95
N GLU A 141 6.74 -27.86 -8.17
CA GLU A 141 5.30 -27.79 -8.46
C GLU A 141 4.62 -29.16 -8.36
N HIS A 142 5.30 -30.25 -8.72
CA HIS A 142 4.80 -31.59 -8.43
C HIS A 142 4.70 -31.85 -6.91
N LEU A 143 5.66 -31.37 -6.12
CA LEU A 143 5.57 -31.42 -4.65
C LEU A 143 4.40 -30.60 -4.12
N ARG A 144 4.06 -29.44 -4.73
CA ARG A 144 2.88 -28.65 -4.35
C ARG A 144 1.63 -29.51 -4.36
N ASN A 145 1.34 -30.13 -5.49
CA ASN A 145 0.14 -30.93 -5.68
C ASN A 145 0.13 -32.16 -4.76
N ALA A 146 1.30 -32.77 -4.53
CA ALA A 146 1.45 -33.92 -3.64
C ALA A 146 1.29 -33.58 -2.16
N LEU A 147 1.52 -32.32 -1.76
CA LEU A 147 1.47 -31.88 -0.36
C LEU A 147 0.17 -31.11 -0.05
N GLU A 148 -0.18 -30.08 -0.81
CA GLU A 148 -1.29 -29.18 -0.48
C GLU A 148 -2.63 -29.91 -0.41
N GLY A 149 -2.93 -30.80 -1.36
CA GLY A 149 -4.18 -31.57 -1.36
C GLY A 149 -4.26 -32.53 -0.18
N PRO A 150 -3.36 -33.53 -0.09
CA PRO A 150 -3.40 -34.54 0.98
C PRO A 150 -3.23 -33.99 2.39
N LEU A 151 -2.50 -32.88 2.58
CA LEU A 151 -2.33 -32.25 3.88
C LEU A 151 -3.43 -31.25 4.25
N GLY A 152 -4.37 -30.98 3.33
CA GLY A 152 -5.50 -30.10 3.62
C GLY A 152 -5.18 -28.61 3.57
N TYR A 153 -4.24 -28.21 2.73
CA TYR A 153 -3.87 -26.81 2.46
C TYR A 153 -4.29 -26.32 1.07
N ALA A 154 -4.80 -27.20 0.19
CA ALA A 154 -5.27 -26.81 -1.13
C ALA A 154 -6.52 -25.94 -1.05
N THR A 155 -6.51 -24.82 -1.77
CA THR A 155 -7.69 -23.96 -2.00
C THR A 155 -8.40 -24.39 -3.27
N ASN A 156 -9.58 -24.99 -3.14
CA ASN A 156 -10.33 -25.54 -4.28
C ASN A 156 -11.43 -24.59 -4.82
N ASP A 157 -11.47 -23.34 -4.37
CA ASP A 157 -12.59 -22.41 -4.58
C ASP A 157 -12.93 -22.20 -6.07
N LEU A 158 -11.92 -22.10 -6.94
CA LEU A 158 -12.14 -21.94 -8.38
C LEU A 158 -12.57 -23.23 -9.07
N ALA A 159 -12.04 -24.37 -8.62
CA ALA A 159 -12.48 -25.68 -9.12
C ALA A 159 -13.94 -25.92 -8.76
N SER A 160 -14.32 -25.64 -7.50
CA SER A 160 -15.71 -25.68 -7.03
C SER A 160 -16.62 -24.76 -7.84
N LEU A 161 -16.19 -23.52 -8.13
CA LEU A 161 -16.93 -22.60 -8.99
C LEU A 161 -17.12 -23.17 -10.42
N THR A 162 -16.08 -23.82 -10.96
CA THR A 162 -16.13 -24.40 -12.31
C THR A 162 -17.14 -25.54 -12.38
N PHE A 163 -17.13 -26.45 -11.40
CA PHE A 163 -18.11 -27.53 -11.31
C PHE A 163 -19.54 -27.01 -11.15
N GLN A 164 -19.73 -25.97 -10.34
CA GLN A 164 -21.01 -25.30 -10.20
C GLN A 164 -21.51 -24.71 -11.53
N LEU A 165 -20.62 -24.09 -12.32
CA LEU A 165 -20.95 -23.56 -13.65
C LEU A 165 -21.28 -24.66 -14.67
N LEU A 166 -20.71 -25.85 -14.51
CA LEU A 166 -21.01 -27.03 -15.34
C LEU A 166 -22.32 -27.73 -14.94
N GLY A 167 -22.99 -27.29 -13.88
CA GLY A 167 -24.22 -27.91 -13.38
C GLY A 167 -23.99 -29.27 -12.72
N GLU A 168 -22.75 -29.56 -12.31
CA GLU A 168 -22.41 -30.75 -11.55
C GLU A 168 -22.57 -30.45 -10.05
N ASP A 169 -23.44 -31.20 -9.37
CA ASP A 169 -23.54 -31.18 -7.91
C ASP A 169 -22.27 -31.80 -7.33
N MET A 170 -21.39 -30.94 -6.80
CA MET A 170 -20.19 -31.40 -6.11
C MET A 170 -20.57 -32.11 -4.80
N GLU A 171 -20.02 -33.31 -4.60
CA GLU A 171 -19.98 -33.95 -3.29
C GLU A 171 -19.44 -32.95 -2.26
N ALA A 172 -20.13 -32.84 -1.11
CA ALA A 172 -19.72 -31.91 -0.06
C ALA A 172 -18.22 -32.10 0.26
N PRO A 173 -17.43 -31.01 0.34
CA PRO A 173 -16.00 -31.14 0.56
C PRO A 173 -15.75 -31.96 1.82
N LYS A 174 -15.02 -33.07 1.68
CA LYS A 174 -14.66 -33.92 2.82
C LYS A 174 -13.97 -33.04 3.87
N PRO A 175 -14.26 -33.23 5.17
CA PRO A 175 -13.65 -32.44 6.22
C PRO A 175 -12.13 -32.50 6.09
N VAL A 176 -11.53 -31.33 5.99
CA VAL A 176 -10.10 -31.18 5.76
C VAL A 176 -9.36 -31.55 7.04
N VAL A 177 -8.81 -32.77 7.09
CA VAL A 177 -7.98 -33.21 8.22
C VAL A 177 -6.56 -32.68 7.98
N ARG A 178 -6.13 -31.75 8.83
CA ARG A 178 -4.74 -31.26 8.83
C ARG A 178 -3.92 -32.10 9.82
N PRO A 179 -3.04 -33.00 9.34
CA PRO A 179 -2.25 -33.84 10.23
C PRO A 179 -1.21 -33.05 11.04
N PHE A 180 -0.86 -31.84 10.60
CA PHE A 180 0.10 -30.95 11.25
C PHE A 180 -0.63 -29.72 11.79
N PRO A 181 -1.14 -29.74 13.04
CA PRO A 181 -1.98 -28.66 13.57
C PRO A 181 -1.25 -27.33 13.74
N ASN A 182 0.08 -27.35 13.84
CA ASN A 182 0.92 -26.16 14.01
C ASN A 182 1.48 -25.63 12.67
N VAL A 183 1.08 -26.20 11.53
CA VAL A 183 1.53 -25.74 10.21
C VAL A 183 0.35 -25.07 9.51
N ASP A 184 0.52 -23.81 9.16
CA ASP A 184 -0.52 -23.01 8.50
C ASP A 184 -0.59 -23.29 7.00
N GLY A 185 0.48 -23.85 6.43
CA GLY A 185 0.46 -24.39 5.08
C GLY A 185 1.83 -24.69 4.50
N VAL A 186 1.82 -25.03 3.22
CA VAL A 186 3.01 -25.20 2.40
C VAL A 186 3.10 -24.01 1.44
N ARG A 187 4.29 -23.45 1.28
CA ARG A 187 4.59 -22.33 0.39
C ARG A 187 5.67 -22.76 -0.57
N ILE A 188 5.33 -22.80 -1.85
CA ILE A 188 6.28 -23.11 -2.92
C ILE A 188 6.54 -21.87 -3.74
N ILE A 189 7.82 -21.52 -3.83
CA ILE A 189 8.32 -20.39 -4.61
C ILE A 189 9.12 -20.94 -5.78
N THR A 190 8.73 -20.57 -7.00
CA THR A 190 9.48 -20.85 -8.22
C THR A 190 10.24 -19.60 -8.66
N HIS A 191 11.31 -19.78 -9.43
CA HIS A 191 12.07 -18.66 -9.98
C HIS A 191 12.62 -18.99 -11.37
N ASN A 192 12.87 -17.96 -12.17
CA ASN A 192 13.41 -18.13 -13.53
C ASN A 192 14.94 -17.98 -13.61
N GLY A 193 15.61 -17.71 -12.49
CA GLY A 193 17.07 -17.62 -12.43
C GLY A 193 17.77 -18.98 -12.31
N GLY A 194 19.07 -19.02 -12.58
CA GLY A 194 19.86 -20.26 -12.48
C GLY A 194 21.21 -20.15 -13.18
N CYS A 195 21.79 -21.29 -13.55
CA CYS A 195 23.17 -21.43 -14.04
C CYS A 195 23.51 -20.65 -15.33
N GLY A 196 22.51 -20.12 -16.05
CA GLY A 196 22.70 -19.32 -17.27
C GLY A 196 22.79 -17.81 -17.06
N GLY A 197 22.68 -17.31 -15.83
CA GLY A 197 22.71 -15.88 -15.51
C GLY A 197 24.12 -15.31 -15.27
N THR A 198 24.21 -14.00 -15.05
CA THR A 198 25.49 -13.38 -14.64
C THR A 198 25.79 -13.71 -13.17
N ARG A 199 27.05 -13.53 -12.75
CA ARG A 199 27.44 -13.65 -11.34
C ARG A 199 26.65 -12.69 -10.43
N ALA A 200 26.29 -11.50 -10.95
CA ALA A 200 25.49 -10.53 -10.21
C ALA A 200 24.07 -11.06 -9.99
N ASP A 201 23.44 -11.60 -11.04
CA ASP A 201 22.09 -12.17 -10.95
C ASP A 201 22.03 -13.37 -10.00
N ALA A 202 23.02 -14.26 -10.08
CA ALA A 202 23.12 -15.39 -9.16
C ALA A 202 23.25 -14.92 -7.70
N ARG A 203 24.08 -13.91 -7.42
CA ARG A 203 24.22 -13.33 -6.08
C ARG A 203 22.92 -12.68 -5.59
N SER A 204 22.23 -11.95 -6.45
CA SER A 204 20.94 -11.33 -6.11
C SER A 204 19.88 -12.39 -5.82
N LEU A 205 19.78 -13.44 -6.64
CA LEU A 205 18.87 -14.56 -6.41
C LEU A 205 19.18 -15.26 -5.08
N CYS A 206 20.44 -15.59 -4.81
CA CYS A 206 20.82 -16.22 -3.54
C CYS A 206 20.44 -15.35 -2.34
N LYS A 207 20.62 -14.02 -2.42
CA LYS A 207 20.21 -13.10 -1.35
C LYS A 207 18.70 -13.12 -1.12
N ILE A 208 17.91 -13.16 -2.20
CA ILE A 208 16.44 -13.23 -2.11
C ILE A 208 16.00 -14.56 -1.50
N LEU A 209 16.52 -15.68 -1.98
CA LEU A 209 16.18 -17.00 -1.44
C LEU A 209 16.61 -17.14 0.03
N ALA A 210 17.79 -16.62 0.39
CA ALA A 210 18.24 -16.58 1.78
C ALA A 210 17.31 -15.71 2.65
N ALA A 211 16.85 -14.57 2.16
CA ALA A 211 15.90 -13.72 2.87
C ALA A 211 14.53 -14.40 3.07
N TYR A 212 14.05 -15.18 2.10
CA TYR A 212 12.85 -15.99 2.26
C TYR A 212 13.04 -17.10 3.30
N ALA A 213 14.16 -17.81 3.27
CA ALA A 213 14.47 -18.86 4.24
C ALA A 213 14.69 -18.33 5.66
N ASP A 214 15.19 -17.09 5.78
CA ASP A 214 15.42 -16.41 7.06
C ASP A 214 14.16 -15.66 7.56
N HIS A 215 13.07 -15.61 6.79
CA HIS A 215 11.84 -14.97 7.24
C HIS A 215 11.24 -15.75 8.43
N PRO A 216 10.75 -15.09 9.49
CA PRO A 216 10.23 -15.78 10.67
C PRO A 216 8.91 -16.55 10.46
N ASN A 217 8.38 -16.65 9.23
CA ASN A 217 7.13 -17.37 8.92
C ASN A 217 7.43 -18.68 8.21
#